data_AF-A0A3M1R9Y3-F1
#
_entry.id   AF-A0A3M1R9Y3-F1
#
_cell.length_a   1.000
_cell.length_b   1.000
_cell.length_c   1.000
_cell.angle_alpha   90.00
_cell.angle_beta   90.00
_cell.angle_gamma   90.00
#
_symmetry.space_group_name_H-M   'P 1'
#
loop_
_entity.id
_entity.type
_entity.pdbx_description
1 polymer ?
#
loop_
_entity_poly.entity_id
_entity_poly.type
_entity_poly.pdbx_seq_one_letter_code
_entity_poly.pdbx_strand_id
1 'polypeptide(L)'
;DKGYDSDAFRQYLRQRGIRACIPRRRGHCRRGRLPDLTPYRLRWVIERMISWLGHFRRLVVRYERSVHMYWAFLVLAFIVICVERILK
;
A
#
# COMPACT_ATOMS: atom_id res chain seq x y z
N ASP A 1 -3.41 -10.31 -0.53
CA ASP A 1 -4.59 -9.46 -0.24
C ASP A 1 -5.92 -10.21 -0.03
N LYS A 2 -6.24 -11.28 -0.78
CA LYS A 2 -7.44 -12.13 -0.58
C LYS A 2 -7.52 -12.85 0.79
N GLY A 3 -6.60 -12.58 1.71
CA GLY A 3 -6.63 -13.05 3.10
C GLY A 3 -7.64 -12.31 3.95
N TYR A 4 -7.94 -11.04 3.62
CA TYR A 4 -8.91 -10.20 4.32
C TYR A 4 -10.35 -10.37 3.80
N ASP A 5 -10.59 -11.41 3.01
CA ASP A 5 -11.90 -11.75 2.45
C ASP A 5 -12.78 -12.50 3.46
N SER A 6 -12.96 -11.95 4.67
CA SER A 6 -13.85 -12.51 5.69
C SER A 6 -15.14 -11.70 5.82
N ASP A 7 -16.25 -12.40 6.03
CA ASP A 7 -17.57 -11.75 6.15
C ASP A 7 -17.66 -10.90 7.43
N ALA A 8 -17.05 -11.36 8.53
CA ALA A 8 -16.95 -10.60 9.77
C ALA A 8 -16.21 -9.27 9.57
N PHE A 9 -15.08 -9.29 8.85
CA PHE A 9 -14.32 -8.08 8.56
C PHE A 9 -15.08 -7.11 7.66
N ARG A 10 -15.80 -7.62 6.64
CA ARG A 10 -16.66 -6.78 5.80
C ARG A 10 -17.84 -6.18 6.56
N GLN A 11 -18.46 -6.93 7.48
CA GLN A 11 -19.51 -6.40 8.35
C GLN A 11 -18.97 -5.31 9.26
N TYR A 12 -17.81 -5.53 9.88
CA TYR A 12 -17.13 -4.53 10.69
C TYR A 12 -16.83 -3.23 9.92
N LEU A 13 -16.32 -3.33 8.69
CA LEU A 13 -16.09 -2.15 7.83
C LEU A 13 -17.40 -1.43 7.50
N ARG A 14 -18.48 -2.16 7.20
CA ARG A 14 -19.80 -1.57 6.92
C ARG A 14 -20.40 -0.87 8.13
N GLN A 15 -20.26 -1.43 9.33
CA GLN A 15 -20.70 -0.79 10.58
C GLN A 15 -20.01 0.56 10.81
N ARG A 16 -18.76 0.72 10.32
CA ARG A 16 -18.01 1.98 10.36
C ARG A 16 -18.27 2.89 9.16
N GLY A 17 -19.19 2.54 8.26
CA GLY A 17 -19.46 3.30 7.03
C GLY A 17 -18.34 3.18 5.98
N ILE A 18 -17.38 2.26 6.15
CA ILE A 18 -16.24 2.09 5.25
C ILE A 18 -16.60 1.11 4.14
N ARG A 19 -16.44 1.53 2.89
CA ARG A 19 -16.62 0.66 1.72
C ARG A 19 -15.42 -0.26 1.55
N ALA A 20 -15.64 -1.57 1.64
CA ALA A 20 -14.59 -2.56 1.46
C ALA A 20 -14.15 -2.63 -0.02
N CYS A 21 -12.92 -2.18 -0.30
CA CYS A 21 -12.27 -2.29 -1.61
C CYS A 21 -11.39 -3.56 -1.71
N ILE A 22 -11.88 -4.68 -1.17
CA ILE A 22 -11.11 -5.93 -1.03
C ILE A 22 -11.64 -6.95 -2.05
N PRO A 23 -10.80 -7.47 -2.96
CA PRO A 23 -11.22 -8.45 -3.94
C PRO A 23 -11.67 -9.75 -3.26
N ARG A 24 -12.76 -10.34 -3.77
CA ARG A 24 -13.26 -11.63 -3.29
C ARG A 24 -12.33 -12.77 -3.72
N ARG A 25 -12.23 -13.80 -2.88
CA ARG A 25 -11.54 -15.06 -3.18
C ARG A 25 -12.34 -15.83 -4.24
N ARG A 26 -11.63 -16.53 -5.12
CA ARG A 26 -12.28 -17.39 -6.13
C ARG A 26 -13.12 -18.45 -5.41
N GLY A 27 -14.35 -18.66 -5.87
CA GLY A 27 -15.32 -19.56 -5.23
C GLY A 27 -16.24 -18.90 -4.19
N HIS A 28 -15.92 -17.68 -3.72
CA HIS A 28 -16.74 -16.93 -2.75
C HIS A 28 -17.60 -15.86 -3.45
N CYS A 29 -18.27 -16.25 -4.53
CA CYS A 29 -19.18 -15.39 -5.29
C CYS A 29 -20.57 -15.41 -4.63
N ARG A 30 -20.80 -14.50 -3.67
CA ARG A 30 -22.15 -14.25 -3.13
C ARG A 30 -22.87 -13.17 -3.93
N ARG A 31 -24.20 -13.26 -4.00
CA ARG A 31 -25.08 -12.22 -4.55
C ARG A 31 -24.91 -10.91 -3.77
N GLY A 32 -24.83 -9.78 -4.48
CA GLY A 32 -24.71 -8.44 -3.90
C GLY A 32 -23.79 -7.51 -4.70
N ARG A 33 -23.67 -6.25 -4.26
CA ARG A 33 -22.84 -5.23 -4.92
C ARG A 33 -21.36 -5.67 -4.94
N LEU A 34 -20.76 -5.66 -6.13
CA LEU A 34 -19.33 -5.89 -6.31
C LEU A 34 -18.53 -4.78 -5.62
N PRO A 35 -17.39 -5.11 -4.97
CA PRO A 35 -16.52 -4.09 -4.41
C PRO A 35 -15.99 -3.20 -5.53
N ASP A 36 -15.91 -1.90 -5.27
CA ASP A 36 -15.22 -0.99 -6.17
C ASP A 36 -13.71 -1.24 -6.05
N LEU A 37 -13.11 -1.68 -7.15
CA LEU A 37 -11.69 -2.00 -7.23
C LEU A 37 -10.90 -0.91 -7.96
N THR A 38 -11.52 0.23 -8.28
CA THR A 38 -10.78 1.35 -8.90
C THR A 38 -9.61 1.84 -8.04
N PRO A 39 -9.71 1.98 -6.70
CA PRO A 39 -8.55 2.37 -5.88
C PRO A 39 -7.51 1.24 -5.82
N TYR A 40 -7.98 -0.01 -5.89
CA TYR A 40 -7.12 -1.19 -5.89
C TYR A 40 -6.20 -1.22 -7.13
N ARG A 41 -6.64 -0.70 -8.28
CA ARG A 41 -5.81 -0.56 -9.48
C ARG A 41 -4.69 0.46 -9.34
N LEU A 42 -4.81 1.45 -8.46
CA LEU A 42 -3.76 2.45 -8.24
C LEU A 42 -2.78 2.02 -7.14
N ARG A 43 -3.12 1.00 -6.36
CA ARG A 43 -2.31 0.49 -5.25
C ARG A 43 -0.92 0.03 -5.69
N TRP A 44 -0.76 -0.49 -6.90
CA TRP A 44 0.55 -0.90 -7.41
C TRP A 44 1.56 0.25 -7.43
N VAL A 45 1.12 1.50 -7.61
CA VAL A 45 2.00 2.67 -7.61
C VAL A 45 2.65 2.84 -6.24
N ILE A 46 1.84 2.73 -5.18
CA ILE A 46 2.28 2.84 -3.80
C ILE A 46 3.16 1.65 -3.43
N GLU A 47 2.75 0.43 -3.77
CA GLU A 47 3.54 -0.79 -3.50
C GLU A 47 4.90 -0.76 -4.21
N ARG A 48 4.93 -0.27 -5.45
CA ARG A 48 6.16 -0.09 -6.22
C ARG A 48 7.07 0.97 -5.58
N MET A 49 6.51 2.09 -5.14
CA MET A 49 7.26 3.12 -4.41
C MET A 49 7.88 2.55 -3.12
N ILE A 50 7.10 1.80 -2.33
CA ILE A 50 7.58 1.14 -1.11
C ILE A 50 8.68 0.12 -1.44
N SER A 51 8.54 -0.63 -2.53
CA SER A 51 9.58 -1.55 -2.99
C SER A 51 10.89 -0.83 -3.34
N TRP A 52 10.83 0.34 -4.01
CA TRP A 52 12.03 1.16 -4.25
C TRP A 52 12.67 1.63 -2.96
N LEU A 53 11.87 2.16 -2.03
CA LEU A 53 12.37 2.54 -0.69
C LEU A 53 12.99 1.35 0.06
N GLY A 54 12.48 0.14 -0.19
CA GLY A 54 13.01 -1.12 0.35
C GLY A 54 14.44 -1.46 -0.06
N HIS A 55 14.97 -0.86 -1.13
CA HIS A 55 16.37 -1.05 -1.52
C HIS A 55 17.32 -0.26 -0.61
N PHE A 56 16.83 0.80 0.04
CA PHE A 56 17.61 1.60 0.98
C PHE A 56 17.53 0.97 2.37
N ARG A 57 18.50 0.10 2.71
CA ARG A 57 18.57 -0.59 4.01
C ARG A 57 18.36 0.33 5.22
N ARG A 58 18.84 1.57 5.14
CA ARG A 58 18.70 2.60 6.18
C ARG A 58 17.25 3.06 6.42
N LEU A 59 16.37 2.93 5.43
CA LEU A 59 14.95 3.26 5.53
C LEU A 59 14.08 2.05 5.90
N VAL A 60 14.54 0.82 5.61
CA VAL A 60 13.83 -0.42 5.95
C VAL A 60 13.83 -0.67 7.45
N VAL A 61 15.00 -0.55 8.08
CA VAL A 61 15.15 -0.66 9.53
C VAL A 61 15.30 0.75 10.08
N ARG A 62 14.50 1.11 11.08
CA ARG A 62 14.53 2.43 11.70
C ARG A 62 15.78 2.58 12.58
N TYR A 63 16.91 2.87 11.96
CA TYR A 63 18.17 3.16 12.66
C TYR A 63 18.20 4.57 13.25
N GLU A 64 17.48 5.50 12.63
CA GLU A 64 17.50 6.90 13.03
C GLU A 64 16.67 7.16 14.30
N ARG A 65 17.33 7.68 15.33
CA ARG A 65 16.66 8.13 16.57
C ARG A 65 15.88 9.43 16.36
N SER A 66 16.37 10.31 15.49
CA SER A 66 15.74 11.60 15.18
C SER A 66 14.81 11.48 13.98
N VAL A 67 13.59 11.99 14.12
CA VAL A 67 12.59 12.04 13.03
C VAL A 67 13.09 12.91 11.88
N HIS A 68 13.83 13.98 12.16
CA HIS A 68 14.38 14.87 11.15
C HIS A 68 15.42 14.16 10.27
N MET A 69 16.28 13.34 10.88
CA MET A 69 17.28 12.58 10.13
C MET A 69 16.63 11.52 9.25
N TYR A 70 15.63 10.80 9.78
CA TYR A 70 14.84 9.87 8.97
C TYR A 70 14.19 10.57 7.77
N TRP A 71 13.60 11.74 8.00
CA TRP A 71 12.96 12.52 6.94
C TRP A 71 13.96 12.98 5.87
N ALA A 72 15.14 13.45 6.27
CA ALA A 72 16.21 13.81 5.34
C ALA A 72 16.65 12.63 4.46
N PHE A 73 16.82 11.43 5.04
CA PHE A 73 17.14 10.23 4.27
C PHE A 73 16.00 9.80 3.33
N LEU A 74 14.75 9.97 3.76
CA LEU A 74 13.60 9.67 2.93
C LEU A 74 13.55 10.60 1.70
N VAL A 75 13.75 11.91 1.90
CA VAL A 75 13.82 12.89 0.81
C VAL A 75 15.00 12.57 -0.12
N LEU A 76 16.17 12.24 0.43
CA LEU A 76 17.33 11.85 -0.37
C LEU A 76 17.05 10.61 -1.23
N ALA A 77 16.39 9.58 -0.67
CA ALA A 77 16.01 8.39 -1.43
C ALA A 77 15.07 8.72 -2.58
N PHE A 78 14.09 9.62 -2.37
CA PHE A 78 13.23 10.08 -3.45
C PHE A 78 13.99 10.84 -4.55
N ILE A 79 14.94 11.71 -4.18
CA ILE A 79 15.79 12.41 -5.16
C ILE A 79 16.56 11.41 -6.02
N VAL A 80 17.20 10.42 -5.40
CA VAL A 80 17.96 9.38 -6.12
C VAL A 80 17.05 8.60 -7.06
N ILE A 81 15.88 8.14 -6.59
CA ILE A 81 14.90 7.43 -7.43
C ILE A 81 14.48 8.29 -8.62
N CYS A 82 14.17 9.57 -8.41
CA CYS A 82 13.76 10.47 -9.48
C CYS A 82 14.87 10.68 -10.51
N VAL A 83 16.10 10.91 -10.06
CA VAL A 83 17.26 11.09 -10.94
C VAL A 83 17.52 9.85 -11.78
N GLU A 84 17.52 8.65 -11.18
CA GLU A 84 17.68 7.39 -11.92
C GLU A 84 16.58 7.15 -12.96
N ARG A 85 15.39 7.69 -12.73
CA ARG A 85 14.22 7.56 -13.62
C ARG A 85 14.20 8.58 -14.75
N ILE A 86 14.86 9.73 -14.58
CA ILE A 86 14.98 10.77 -15.60
C ILE A 86 16.17 10.47 -16.52
N LEU A 87 17.26 9.92 -15.97
CA LEU A 87 18.48 9.62 -16.73
C LEU A 87 18.43 8.30 -17.50
N LYS A 88 17.48 7.42 -17.20
CA LYS A 88 17.16 6.21 -17.98
C LYS A 88 15.95 6.46 -18.85
#